data_AF-A0A8J6ATC0-F1
#
_entry.id   AF-A0A8J6ATC0-F1
#
_cell.length_a   1.000
_cell.length_b   1.000
_cell.length_c   1.000
_cell.angle_alpha   90.00
_cell.angle_beta   90.00
_cell.angle_gamma   90.00
#
_symmetry.space_group_name_H-M   'P 1'
#
loop_
_entity.id
_entity.type
_entity.pdbx_description
1 polymer ?
#
loop_
_entity_poly.entity_id
_entity_poly.type
_entity_poly.pdbx_seq_one_letter_code
_entity_poly.pdbx_strand_id
1 'polypeptide(L)'
;MLSVEAPPIPVAPIIEAEVQPQIPISTEKAPPPKGPRLELDNDLIPVHLNVELGDTQFKDFFFWKASESNLTPQEFITRLCDDHDLPSSFDSALLEQLNAQIEAFIPYRFDSAAGERYHALGLDIWMDGFHLTDKVLWDTNDPNNHPVPFATTLASDLGLDSRFAVAIAHQLYTQLVTIDRLRNTHTDLELPTAAAIPSAPFRGIDSAEWAPSIQLAATWEPMPGSVRGDQGYHSELSD
;
A
#
# COMPACT_ATOMS: atom_id res chain seq x y z
N MET A 1 -66.25 -40.29 -11.09
CA MET A 1 -64.85 -39.82 -10.99
C MET A 1 -64.66 -38.78 -12.07
N LEU A 2 -64.52 -37.51 -11.68
CA LEU A 2 -64.30 -36.39 -12.62
C LEU A 2 -62.79 -36.30 -12.90
N SER A 3 -62.37 -36.68 -14.11
CA SER A 3 -61.01 -36.38 -14.58
C SER A 3 -60.94 -34.91 -14.96
N VAL A 4 -60.16 -34.13 -14.22
CA VAL A 4 -59.82 -32.75 -14.56
C VAL A 4 -58.57 -32.81 -15.43
N GLU A 5 -58.73 -32.66 -16.74
CA GLU A 5 -57.61 -32.52 -17.67
C GLU A 5 -57.22 -31.04 -17.71
N ALA A 6 -55.99 -30.73 -17.28
CA ALA A 6 -55.48 -29.36 -17.32
C ALA A 6 -55.24 -28.93 -18.78
N PRO A 7 -55.61 -27.69 -19.17
CA PRO A 7 -55.37 -27.23 -20.54
C PRO A 7 -53.85 -27.14 -20.81
N PRO A 8 -53.40 -27.44 -22.04
CA PRO A 8 -51.99 -27.40 -22.39
C PRO A 8 -51.44 -25.98 -22.32
N ILE A 9 -50.25 -25.84 -21.74
CA ILE A 9 -49.51 -24.58 -21.68
C ILE A 9 -49.13 -24.17 -23.12
N PRO A 10 -49.42 -22.93 -23.56
CA PRO A 10 -48.98 -22.48 -24.87
C PRO A 10 -47.46 -22.33 -24.88
N VAL A 11 -46.78 -23.13 -25.71
CA VAL A 11 -45.35 -22.95 -25.99
C VAL A 11 -45.22 -21.75 -26.92
N ALA A 12 -44.71 -20.64 -26.41
CA ALA A 12 -44.38 -19.49 -27.23
C ALA A 12 -43.28 -19.88 -28.24
N PRO A 13 -43.33 -19.40 -29.49
CA PRO A 13 -42.26 -19.65 -30.46
C PRO A 13 -40.96 -19.04 -29.94
N ILE A 14 -39.91 -19.86 -29.91
CA ILE A 14 -38.54 -19.37 -29.68
C ILE A 14 -38.17 -18.56 -30.91
N ILE A 15 -38.14 -17.24 -30.78
CA ILE A 15 -37.57 -16.36 -31.79
C ILE A 15 -36.06 -16.47 -31.59
N GLU A 16 -35.38 -17.20 -32.48
CA GLU A 16 -33.93 -17.05 -32.65
C GLU A 16 -33.66 -15.63 -33.15
N ALA A 17 -33.42 -14.72 -32.21
CA ALA A 17 -32.91 -13.41 -32.53
C ALA A 17 -31.48 -13.59 -33.06
N GLU A 18 -31.33 -13.49 -34.39
CA GLU A 18 -30.03 -13.39 -35.03
C GLU A 18 -29.38 -12.08 -34.56
N VAL A 19 -28.51 -12.19 -33.54
CA VAL A 19 -27.75 -11.05 -33.01
C VAL A 19 -26.71 -10.67 -34.06
N GLN A 20 -27.06 -9.71 -34.92
CA GLN A 20 -26.07 -9.05 -35.74
C GLN A 20 -25.13 -8.24 -34.83
N PRO A 21 -23.80 -8.44 -34.89
CA PRO A 21 -22.86 -7.65 -34.11
C PRO A 21 -22.81 -6.23 -34.70
N GLN A 22 -23.64 -5.34 -34.18
CA GLN A 22 -23.66 -3.93 -34.56
C GLN A 22 -23.11 -3.06 -33.43
N ILE A 23 -21.79 -3.13 -33.24
CA ILE A 23 -21.03 -1.97 -32.78
C ILE A 23 -19.71 -1.98 -33.57
N PRO A 24 -19.46 -1.03 -34.48
CA PRO A 24 -18.10 -0.82 -34.96
C PRO A 24 -17.25 -0.42 -33.76
N ILE A 25 -16.27 -1.23 -33.40
CA ILE A 25 -15.24 -0.87 -32.43
C ILE A 25 -14.50 0.32 -33.04
N SER A 26 -14.85 1.54 -32.64
CA SER A 26 -14.04 2.71 -32.89
C SER A 26 -12.68 2.48 -32.24
N THR A 27 -11.66 2.27 -33.06
CA THR A 27 -10.25 2.16 -32.66
C THR A 27 -9.62 3.52 -32.32
N GLU A 28 -10.42 4.58 -32.16
CA GLU A 28 -9.90 5.87 -31.74
C GLU A 28 -9.84 5.91 -30.21
N LYS A 29 -8.75 5.36 -29.68
CA LYS A 29 -8.31 5.61 -28.31
C LYS A 29 -8.03 7.11 -28.19
N ALA A 30 -9.06 7.88 -27.82
CA ALA A 30 -8.85 9.24 -27.33
C ALA A 30 -7.75 9.15 -26.26
N PRO A 31 -6.68 9.96 -26.34
CA PRO A 31 -5.66 9.95 -25.31
C PRO A 31 -6.37 10.23 -23.98
N PRO A 32 -6.13 9.41 -22.93
CA PRO A 32 -6.72 9.70 -21.63
C PRO A 32 -6.40 11.15 -21.28
N PRO A 33 -7.35 11.92 -20.70
CA PRO A 33 -7.04 13.26 -20.23
C PRO A 33 -5.78 13.13 -19.40
N LYS A 34 -4.71 13.84 -19.81
CA LYS A 34 -3.51 14.00 -19.00
C LYS A 34 -3.94 14.82 -17.79
N GLY A 35 -4.59 14.17 -16.83
CA GLY A 35 -4.56 14.61 -15.45
C GLY A 35 -3.10 14.81 -15.04
N PRO A 36 -2.83 15.51 -13.92
CA PRO A 36 -1.46 15.65 -13.45
C PRO A 36 -0.83 14.26 -13.50
N ARG A 37 0.21 14.13 -14.33
CA ARG A 37 1.03 12.93 -14.36
C ARG A 37 1.58 12.89 -12.96
N LEU A 38 0.95 12.08 -12.11
CA LEU A 38 1.52 11.70 -10.84
C LEU A 38 2.75 10.94 -11.29
N GLU A 39 3.89 11.63 -11.43
CA GLU A 39 5.13 10.89 -11.35
C GLU A 39 5.11 10.32 -9.93
N LEU A 40 5.68 9.13 -9.71
CA LEU A 40 6.03 8.77 -8.34
C LEU A 40 6.72 10.02 -7.78
N ASP A 41 6.24 10.59 -6.67
CA ASP A 41 6.91 11.75 -6.10
C ASP A 41 8.31 11.27 -5.72
N ASN A 42 9.26 11.46 -6.65
CA ASN A 42 10.61 10.89 -6.57
C ASN A 42 11.39 11.51 -5.40
N ASP A 43 10.81 12.53 -4.77
CA ASP A 43 11.29 13.21 -3.58
C ASP A 43 10.65 12.71 -2.27
N LEU A 44 9.67 11.78 -2.32
CA LEU A 44 9.11 11.14 -1.13
C LEU A 44 9.96 9.92 -0.73
N ILE A 45 10.69 10.10 0.36
CA ILE A 45 11.57 9.09 0.95
C ILE A 45 10.78 8.33 2.03
N PRO A 46 10.50 7.03 1.88
CA PRO A 46 9.93 6.23 2.96
C PRO A 46 10.99 6.07 4.06
N VAL A 47 10.76 6.70 5.21
CA VAL A 47 11.65 6.65 6.37
C VAL A 47 11.06 5.71 7.42
N HIS A 48 11.91 4.87 8.00
CA HIS A 48 11.58 4.03 9.14
C HIS A 48 12.59 4.25 10.26
N LEU A 49 12.12 4.76 11.40
CA LEU A 49 12.92 4.96 12.61
C LEU A 49 12.70 3.78 13.56
N ASN A 50 13.80 3.24 14.08
CA ASN A 50 13.77 2.15 15.04
C ASN A 50 15.00 2.25 15.92
N VAL A 51 14.86 2.95 17.04
CA VAL A 51 15.92 3.19 18.00
C VAL A 51 15.55 2.54 19.31
N GLU A 52 16.51 1.82 19.89
CA GLU A 52 16.38 1.15 21.18
C GLU A 52 17.55 1.59 22.07
N LEU A 53 17.24 2.25 23.18
CA LEU A 53 18.23 2.75 24.13
C LEU A 53 17.77 2.39 25.55
N GLY A 54 18.52 1.50 26.20
CA GLY A 54 18.16 0.98 27.51
C GLY A 54 16.86 0.17 27.43
N ASP A 55 15.88 0.53 28.26
CA ASP A 55 14.58 -0.15 28.33
C ASP A 55 13.50 0.53 27.46
N THR A 56 13.87 1.57 26.70
CA THR A 56 12.94 2.32 25.85
C THR A 56 13.20 2.03 24.38
N GLN A 57 12.15 1.71 23.64
CA GLN A 57 12.17 1.55 22.20
C GLN A 57 11.22 2.56 21.56
N PHE A 58 11.71 3.24 20.53
CA PHE A 58 10.93 4.11 19.67
C PHE A 58 10.91 3.55 18.25
N LYS A 59 9.71 3.40 17.71
CA LYS A 59 9.46 2.93 16.34
C LYS A 59 8.45 3.86 15.69
N ASP A 60 8.81 4.38 14.53
CA ASP A 60 7.93 5.23 13.74
C ASP A 60 8.27 5.10 12.25
N PHE A 61 7.30 5.43 11.39
CA PHE A 61 7.49 5.46 9.96
C PHE A 61 6.72 6.63 9.35
N PHE A 62 7.31 7.26 8.34
CA PHE A 62 6.71 8.39 7.65
C PHE A 62 7.34 8.56 6.28
N PHE A 63 6.83 9.51 5.50
CA PHE A 63 7.46 9.96 4.27
C PHE A 63 8.18 11.28 4.50
N TRP A 64 9.48 11.34 4.21
CA TRP A 64 10.26 12.56 4.20
C TRP A 64 10.29 13.14 2.79
N LYS A 65 9.88 14.39 2.63
CA LYS A 65 9.88 15.06 1.32
C LYS A 65 11.15 15.88 1.14
N ALA A 66 12.07 15.39 0.30
CA ALA A 66 13.38 16.01 0.08
C ALA A 66 13.30 17.45 -0.48
N SER A 67 12.24 17.77 -1.22
CA SER A 67 12.04 19.11 -1.79
C SER A 67 11.55 20.15 -0.78
N GLU A 68 11.11 19.74 0.41
CA GLU A 68 10.57 20.67 1.41
C GLU A 68 11.68 21.38 2.16
N SER A 69 11.78 22.70 1.96
CA SER A 69 12.84 23.55 2.52
C SER A 69 12.53 24.16 3.89
N ASN A 70 11.37 23.85 4.47
CA ASN A 70 10.84 24.59 5.63
C ASN A 70 11.11 23.91 6.98
N LEU A 71 11.58 22.65 6.95
CA LEU A 71 11.85 21.87 8.14
C LEU A 71 13.13 21.07 7.95
N THR A 72 14.14 21.34 8.76
CA THR A 72 15.38 20.56 8.72
C THR A 72 15.17 19.20 9.40
N PRO A 73 15.91 18.14 9.01
CA PRO A 73 15.87 16.85 9.70
C PRO A 73 16.10 16.98 11.21
N GLN A 74 16.99 17.90 11.61
CA GLN A 74 17.27 18.17 13.02
C GLN A 74 16.06 18.76 13.75
N GLU A 75 15.41 19.78 13.18
CA GLU A 75 14.20 20.37 13.79
C GLU A 75 13.04 19.37 13.85
N PHE A 76 12.91 18.51 12.83
CA PHE A 76 11.91 17.44 12.84
C PHE A 76 12.15 16.45 13.98
N ILE A 77 13.38 15.94 14.13
CA ILE A 77 13.71 14.99 15.20
C ILE A 77 13.54 15.62 16.58
N THR A 78 13.95 16.87 16.78
CA THR A 78 13.74 17.55 18.07
C THR A 78 12.25 17.63 18.42
N ARG A 79 11.39 18.02 17.46
CA ARG A 79 9.94 18.04 17.69
C ARG A 79 9.38 16.66 17.94
N LEU A 80 9.85 15.65 17.23
CA LEU A 80 9.43 14.26 17.41
C LEU A 80 9.79 13.75 18.81
N CYS A 81 10.99 14.07 19.30
CA CYS A 81 11.40 13.73 20.67
C CYS A 81 10.52 14.45 21.71
N ASP A 82 10.25 15.74 21.51
CA ASP A 82 9.41 16.55 22.40
C ASP A 82 7.95 16.03 22.43
N ASP A 83 7.36 15.72 21.28
CA ASP A 83 5.97 15.24 21.16
C ASP A 83 5.76 13.85 21.79
N HIS A 84 6.82 13.05 21.88
CA HIS A 84 6.78 11.69 22.42
C HIS A 84 7.43 11.57 23.81
N ASP A 85 7.76 12.69 24.46
CA ASP A 85 8.44 12.74 25.76
C ASP A 85 9.70 11.84 25.82
N LEU A 86 10.46 11.77 24.71
CA LEU A 86 11.62 10.89 24.60
C LEU A 86 12.84 11.48 25.33
N PRO A 87 13.69 10.64 25.95
CA PRO A 87 14.95 11.10 26.52
C PRO A 87 15.87 11.72 25.46
N SER A 88 16.62 12.75 25.83
CA SER A 88 17.55 13.45 24.93
C SER A 88 18.68 12.58 24.35
N SER A 89 18.83 11.34 24.82
CA SER A 89 19.71 10.35 24.22
C SER A 89 19.22 9.85 22.85
N PHE A 90 17.94 10.01 22.54
CA PHE A 90 17.34 9.60 21.27
C PHE A 90 17.64 10.58 20.13
N ASP A 91 17.80 11.88 20.41
CA ASP A 91 18.00 12.91 19.38
C ASP A 91 19.12 12.55 18.40
N SER A 92 20.32 12.23 18.91
CA SER A 92 21.46 11.93 18.06
C SER A 92 21.26 10.65 17.25
N ALA A 93 20.66 9.62 17.86
CA ALA A 93 20.46 8.32 17.21
C ALA A 93 19.38 8.38 16.13
N LEU A 94 18.26 9.05 16.40
CA LEU A 94 17.18 9.26 15.44
C LEU A 94 17.62 10.15 14.28
N LEU A 95 18.40 11.21 14.57
CA LEU A 95 18.93 12.10 13.55
C LEU A 95 19.93 11.40 12.63
N GLU A 96 20.83 10.58 13.18
CA GLU A 96 21.76 9.77 12.39
C GLU A 96 21.00 8.80 11.47
N GLN A 97 20.00 8.10 12.00
CA GLN A 97 19.18 7.16 11.23
C GLN A 97 18.37 7.85 10.13
N LEU A 98 17.80 9.03 10.40
CA LEU A 98 17.07 9.82 9.41
C LEU A 98 18.00 10.30 8.29
N ASN A 99 19.14 10.91 8.64
CA ASN A 99 20.09 11.41 7.65
C ASN A 99 20.69 10.28 6.80
N ALA A 100 21.01 9.13 7.40
CA ALA A 100 21.50 7.97 6.68
C ALA A 100 20.49 7.45 5.65
N GLN A 101 19.19 7.44 5.99
CA GLN A 101 18.14 7.05 5.05
C GLN A 101 17.96 8.07 3.94
N ILE A 102 18.02 9.37 4.24
CA ILE A 102 17.95 10.43 3.24
C ILE A 102 19.14 10.33 2.26
N GLU A 103 20.36 10.17 2.77
CA GLU A 103 21.57 10.10 1.95
C GLU A 103 21.64 8.82 1.10
N ALA A 104 21.19 7.69 1.65
CA ALA A 104 21.18 6.41 0.94
C ALA A 104 19.99 6.24 -0.02
N PHE A 105 19.04 7.17 -0.03
CA PHE A 105 17.83 7.05 -0.83
C PHE A 105 18.13 7.16 -2.33
N ILE A 106 17.74 6.12 -3.06
CA ILE A 106 17.72 6.12 -4.51
C ILE A 106 16.26 5.97 -4.93
N PRO A 107 15.67 6.99 -5.60
CA PRO A 107 14.29 6.95 -6.01
C PRO A 107 14.01 5.74 -6.93
N TYR A 108 12.88 5.10 -6.69
CA TYR A 108 12.39 4.02 -7.51
C TYR A 108 12.11 4.48 -8.95
N ARG A 109 12.70 3.81 -9.95
CA ARG A 109 12.50 4.16 -11.37
C ARG A 109 11.74 3.09 -12.15
N PHE A 110 10.69 3.53 -12.83
CA PHE A 110 9.99 2.72 -13.83
C PHE A 110 10.89 2.44 -15.03
N ASP A 111 10.95 1.19 -15.46
CA ASP A 111 11.58 0.82 -16.72
C ASP A 111 10.50 0.37 -17.72
N SER A 112 9.87 1.36 -18.37
CA SER A 112 8.83 1.10 -19.37
C SER A 112 9.35 0.35 -20.61
N ALA A 113 10.67 0.26 -20.80
CA ALA A 113 11.27 -0.45 -21.93
C ALA A 113 11.49 -1.94 -21.63
N ALA A 114 11.53 -2.35 -20.35
CA ALA A 114 11.79 -3.73 -19.92
C ALA A 114 10.56 -4.66 -19.95
N GLY A 115 9.40 -4.18 -20.39
CA GLY A 115 8.15 -4.96 -20.41
C GLY A 115 7.52 -5.13 -19.03
N GLU A 116 6.45 -5.92 -18.92
CA GLU A 116 5.75 -6.16 -17.65
C GLU A 116 6.63 -6.94 -16.67
N ARG A 117 6.65 -6.53 -15.41
CA ARG A 117 7.41 -7.23 -14.36
C ARG A 117 6.65 -7.23 -13.05
N TYR A 118 6.01 -8.35 -12.78
CA TYR A 118 5.18 -8.53 -11.60
C TYR A 118 5.98 -9.01 -10.37
N HIS A 119 5.74 -8.34 -9.25
CA HIS A 119 6.24 -8.70 -7.93
C HIS A 119 5.06 -8.89 -6.97
N ALA A 120 5.18 -9.85 -6.04
CA ALA A 120 4.23 -9.97 -4.95
C ALA A 120 4.69 -9.08 -3.80
N LEU A 121 3.91 -8.05 -3.47
CA LEU A 121 4.17 -7.14 -2.36
C LEU A 121 3.31 -7.56 -1.16
N GLY A 122 3.93 -7.74 0.00
CA GLY A 122 3.23 -8.12 1.23
C GLY A 122 2.86 -6.90 2.07
N LEU A 123 1.69 -6.93 2.69
CA LEU A 123 1.28 -5.97 3.72
C LEU A 123 1.18 -6.71 5.06
N ASP A 124 1.80 -6.14 6.10
CA ASP A 124 1.78 -6.63 7.48
C ASP A 124 1.79 -5.43 8.44
N ILE A 125 0.61 -4.89 8.74
CA ILE A 125 0.46 -3.59 9.42
C ILE A 125 -0.27 -3.78 10.75
N TRP A 126 0.38 -3.33 11.81
CA TRP A 126 -0.18 -3.26 13.16
C TRP A 126 -0.51 -1.81 13.51
N MET A 127 -1.78 -1.51 13.77
CA MET A 127 -2.22 -0.16 14.11
C MET A 127 -3.52 -0.21 14.92
N ASP A 128 -3.57 0.51 16.05
CA ASP A 128 -4.76 0.62 16.92
C ASP A 128 -5.41 -0.71 17.34
N GLY A 129 -4.58 -1.73 17.58
CA GLY A 129 -5.07 -3.07 17.93
C GLY A 129 -5.66 -3.84 16.75
N PHE A 130 -5.58 -3.32 15.53
CA PHE A 130 -5.86 -4.04 14.30
C PHE A 130 -4.57 -4.56 13.68
N HIS A 131 -4.68 -5.73 13.08
CA HIS A 131 -3.65 -6.36 12.27
C HIS A 131 -4.18 -6.55 10.86
N LEU A 132 -3.64 -5.78 9.91
CA LEU A 132 -3.94 -5.88 8.48
C LEU A 132 -2.84 -6.70 7.81
N THR A 133 -3.23 -7.83 7.21
CA THR A 133 -2.36 -8.66 6.37
C THR A 133 -2.93 -8.77 4.97
N ASP A 134 -2.10 -8.58 3.95
CA ASP A 134 -2.52 -8.71 2.55
C ASP A 134 -1.33 -9.06 1.64
N LYS A 135 -1.60 -9.47 0.41
CA LYS A 135 -0.61 -9.64 -0.66
C LYS A 135 -1.17 -9.07 -1.95
N VAL A 136 -0.40 -8.19 -2.57
CA VAL A 136 -0.77 -7.51 -3.80
C VAL A 136 0.19 -7.90 -4.92
N LEU A 137 -0.36 -8.24 -6.09
CA LEU A 137 0.47 -8.42 -7.29
C LEU A 137 0.68 -7.07 -7.94
N TRP A 138 1.93 -6.65 -8.08
CA TRP A 138 2.29 -5.31 -8.53
C TRP A 138 3.19 -5.36 -9.76
N ASP A 139 2.79 -4.69 -10.84
CA ASP A 139 3.70 -4.46 -11.97
C ASP A 139 4.61 -3.27 -11.65
N THR A 140 5.90 -3.57 -11.54
CA THR A 140 6.97 -2.61 -11.26
C THR A 140 7.27 -1.69 -12.44
N ASN A 141 6.99 -2.11 -13.67
CA ASN A 141 7.33 -1.33 -14.85
C ASN A 141 6.18 -0.46 -15.36
N ASP A 142 4.98 -0.59 -14.80
CA ASP A 142 3.85 0.27 -15.15
C ASP A 142 3.95 1.63 -14.45
N PRO A 143 4.14 2.74 -15.20
CA PRO A 143 4.24 4.08 -14.63
C PRO A 143 2.92 4.60 -14.04
N ASN A 144 1.78 3.91 -14.23
CA ASN A 144 0.50 4.30 -13.64
C ASN A 144 0.26 3.62 -12.28
N ASN A 145 1.12 2.68 -11.89
CA ASN A 145 1.02 2.01 -10.60
C ASN A 145 1.69 2.86 -9.52
N HIS A 146 0.87 3.61 -8.78
CA HIS A 146 1.31 4.45 -7.66
C HIS A 146 0.79 3.90 -6.32
N PRO A 147 1.65 3.75 -5.30
CA PRO A 147 1.22 3.22 -4.00
C PRO A 147 0.21 4.10 -3.27
N VAL A 148 0.31 5.44 -3.34
CA VAL A 148 -0.58 6.35 -2.59
C VAL A 148 -2.05 6.24 -3.03
N PRO A 149 -2.40 6.36 -4.33
CA PRO A 149 -3.78 6.16 -4.79
C PRO A 149 -4.31 4.75 -4.49
N PHE A 150 -3.47 3.72 -4.64
CA PHE A 150 -3.83 2.34 -4.30
C PHE A 150 -4.17 2.22 -2.81
N ALA A 151 -3.27 2.70 -1.93
CA ALA A 151 -3.43 2.63 -0.49
C ALA A 151 -4.67 3.38 0.02
N THR A 152 -4.95 4.55 -0.57
CA THR A 152 -6.15 5.34 -0.26
C THR A 152 -7.42 4.58 -0.62
N THR A 153 -7.44 3.94 -1.80
CA THR A 153 -8.57 3.15 -2.27
C THR A 153 -8.76 1.91 -1.38
N LEU A 154 -7.69 1.17 -1.10
CA LEU A 154 -7.74 -0.03 -0.26
C LEU A 154 -8.23 0.29 1.16
N ALA A 155 -7.72 1.36 1.78
CA ALA A 155 -8.17 1.79 3.10
C ALA A 155 -9.66 2.18 3.07
N SER A 156 -10.11 2.91 2.05
CA SER A 156 -11.52 3.29 1.89
C SER A 156 -12.43 2.08 1.70
N ASP A 157 -12.04 1.12 0.87
CA ASP A 157 -12.82 -0.09 0.57
C ASP A 157 -12.98 -0.99 1.80
N LEU A 158 -11.97 -1.01 2.66
CA LEU A 158 -11.98 -1.75 3.93
C LEU A 158 -12.63 -0.98 5.09
N GLY A 159 -13.04 0.28 4.88
CA GLY A 159 -13.60 1.14 5.93
C GLY A 159 -12.58 1.49 7.01
N LEU A 160 -11.29 1.52 6.66
CA LEU A 160 -10.19 1.84 7.56
C LEU A 160 -9.94 3.34 7.64
N ASP A 161 -9.32 3.75 8.74
CA ASP A 161 -8.89 5.14 8.93
C ASP A 161 -7.80 5.53 7.93
N SER A 162 -7.73 6.83 7.62
CA SER A 162 -6.74 7.40 6.71
C SER A 162 -5.28 7.10 7.09
N ARG A 163 -4.96 6.85 8.37
CA ARG A 163 -3.63 6.43 8.81
C ARG A 163 -3.20 5.07 8.23
N PHE A 164 -4.14 4.16 7.97
CA PHE A 164 -3.84 2.91 7.26
C PHE A 164 -3.37 3.17 5.83
N ALA A 165 -3.93 4.17 5.15
CA ALA A 165 -3.47 4.51 3.80
C ALA A 165 -1.99 4.92 3.79
N VAL A 166 -1.55 5.66 4.81
CA VAL A 166 -0.12 6.03 4.97
C VAL A 166 0.73 4.79 5.21
N ALA A 167 0.31 3.89 6.11
CA ALA A 167 1.03 2.65 6.43
C ALA A 167 1.15 1.70 5.22
N ILE A 168 0.04 1.50 4.51
CA ILE A 168 -0.01 0.69 3.29
C ILE A 168 0.92 1.29 2.23
N ALA A 169 0.80 2.60 1.96
CA ALA A 169 1.67 3.25 0.99
C ALA A 169 3.15 3.10 1.38
N HIS A 170 3.49 3.31 2.66
CA HIS A 170 4.86 3.21 3.15
C HIS A 170 5.46 1.81 2.94
N GLN A 171 4.74 0.74 3.29
CA GLN A 171 5.22 -0.63 3.09
C GLN A 171 5.41 -0.98 1.61
N LEU A 172 4.50 -0.53 0.75
CA LEU A 172 4.62 -0.74 -0.70
C LEU A 172 5.83 0.02 -1.27
N TYR A 173 5.99 1.30 -0.92
CA TYR A 173 7.13 2.10 -1.35
C TYR A 173 8.46 1.50 -0.91
N THR A 174 8.56 1.08 0.35
CA THR A 174 9.77 0.46 0.91
C THR A 174 10.16 -0.79 0.14
N GLN A 175 9.17 -1.63 -0.21
CA GLN A 175 9.42 -2.82 -1.01
C GLN A 175 9.84 -2.46 -2.45
N LEU A 176 9.19 -1.50 -3.09
CA LEU A 176 9.55 -1.07 -4.45
C LEU A 176 10.99 -0.53 -4.53
N VAL A 177 11.37 0.35 -3.60
CA VAL A 177 12.74 0.88 -3.52
C VAL A 177 13.75 -0.25 -3.30
N THR A 178 13.41 -1.21 -2.43
CA THR A 178 14.25 -2.39 -2.19
C THR A 178 14.39 -3.26 -3.44
N ILE A 179 13.29 -3.48 -4.17
CA ILE A 179 13.27 -4.26 -5.42
C ILE A 179 14.18 -3.62 -6.46
N ASP A 180 14.05 -2.30 -6.68
CA ASP A 180 14.89 -1.57 -7.63
C ASP A 180 16.37 -1.54 -7.20
N ARG A 181 16.64 -1.35 -5.91
CA ARG A 181 18.00 -1.41 -5.38
C ARG A 181 18.65 -2.76 -5.68
N LEU A 182 17.97 -3.88 -5.40
CA LEU A 182 18.48 -5.23 -5.65
C LEU A 182 18.66 -5.52 -7.15
N ARG A 183 17.75 -5.01 -7.99
CA ARG A 183 17.88 -5.05 -9.47
C ARG A 183 19.18 -4.39 -9.93
N ASN A 184 19.47 -3.19 -9.42
CA ASN A 184 20.62 -2.42 -9.87
C ASN A 184 21.96 -3.01 -9.35
N THR A 185 21.96 -3.65 -8.18
CA THR A 185 23.15 -4.27 -7.60
C THR A 185 23.44 -5.68 -8.10
N HIS A 186 22.68 -6.21 -9.07
CA HIS A 186 22.81 -7.58 -9.63
C HIS A 186 22.96 -8.66 -8.54
N THR A 187 22.33 -8.44 -7.38
CA THR A 187 22.44 -9.35 -6.25
C THR A 187 21.39 -10.43 -6.45
N ASP A 188 21.81 -11.70 -6.54
CA ASP A 188 20.97 -12.90 -6.66
C ASP A 188 20.18 -13.19 -5.37
N LEU A 189 19.74 -12.15 -4.64
CA LEU A 189 18.64 -12.30 -3.70
C LEU A 189 17.40 -12.38 -4.56
N GLU A 190 16.91 -13.61 -4.78
CA GLU A 190 15.59 -13.86 -5.33
C GLU A 190 14.58 -13.14 -4.42
N LEU A 191 14.23 -11.91 -4.79
CA LEU A 191 12.95 -11.34 -4.41
C LEU A 191 11.91 -12.39 -4.78
N PRO A 192 10.82 -12.53 -3.99
CA PRO A 192 9.68 -13.34 -4.38
C PRO A 192 9.07 -12.73 -5.65
N THR A 193 9.71 -13.02 -6.79
CA THR A 193 9.14 -12.91 -8.12
C THR A 193 7.93 -13.80 -8.02
N ALA A 194 6.75 -13.25 -8.28
CA ALA A 194 5.50 -13.96 -8.05
C ALA A 194 5.63 -15.36 -8.68
N ALA A 195 5.68 -16.40 -7.83
CA ALA A 195 6.03 -17.76 -8.25
C ALA A 195 5.04 -18.31 -9.30
N ALA A 196 3.92 -17.63 -9.48
CA ALA A 196 3.08 -17.72 -10.64
C ALA A 196 2.49 -16.32 -10.95
N ILE A 197 2.96 -15.66 -12.01
CA ILE A 197 2.06 -14.76 -12.74
C ILE A 197 0.91 -15.67 -13.19
N PRO A 198 -0.34 -15.43 -12.77
CA PRO A 198 -1.42 -16.33 -13.15
C PRO A 198 -1.53 -16.32 -14.68
N SER A 199 -1.36 -17.50 -15.30
CA SER A 199 -1.46 -17.67 -16.76
C SER A 199 -2.89 -17.45 -17.28
N ALA A 200 -3.84 -17.31 -16.36
CA ALA A 200 -5.24 -17.04 -16.60
C ALA A 200 -5.66 -15.76 -15.87
N PRO A 201 -6.64 -15.01 -16.41
CA PRO A 201 -7.13 -13.78 -15.80
C PRO A 201 -7.87 -14.00 -14.47
N PHE A 202 -8.26 -15.24 -14.16
CA PHE A 202 -8.93 -15.61 -12.92
C PHE A 202 -7.95 -16.32 -11.99
N ARG A 203 -7.89 -15.88 -10.72
CA ARG A 203 -7.15 -16.60 -9.67
C ARG A 203 -7.79 -17.96 -9.40
N GLY A 204 -6.95 -18.93 -9.05
CA GLY A 204 -7.37 -20.28 -8.78
C GLY A 204 -7.80 -20.49 -7.33
N ILE A 205 -7.50 -21.67 -6.83
CA ILE A 205 -7.85 -22.10 -5.47
C ILE A 205 -7.10 -21.31 -4.38
N ASP A 206 -5.99 -20.67 -4.72
CA ASP A 206 -5.16 -19.83 -3.85
C ASP A 206 -5.70 -18.41 -3.68
N SER A 207 -6.83 -18.06 -4.31
CA SER A 207 -7.42 -16.71 -4.28
C SER A 207 -7.62 -16.15 -2.86
N ALA A 208 -7.89 -17.00 -1.88
CA ALA A 208 -8.02 -16.60 -0.47
C ALA A 208 -6.72 -16.06 0.14
N GLU A 209 -5.55 -16.45 -0.37
CA GLU A 209 -4.24 -15.97 0.12
C GLU A 209 -3.88 -14.57 -0.38
N TRP A 210 -4.63 -14.06 -1.37
CA TRP A 210 -4.45 -12.75 -2.01
C TRP A 210 -5.55 -11.76 -1.60
N ALA A 211 -6.30 -12.07 -0.55
CA ALA A 211 -7.34 -11.21 -0.01
C ALA A 211 -6.84 -10.52 1.27
N PRO A 212 -7.20 -9.24 1.48
CA PRO A 212 -6.90 -8.56 2.73
C PRO A 212 -7.62 -9.22 3.89
N SER A 213 -6.91 -9.41 4.99
CA SER A 213 -7.43 -9.91 6.26
C SER A 213 -7.17 -8.87 7.34
N ILE A 214 -8.22 -8.51 8.08
CA ILE A 214 -8.14 -7.60 9.21
C ILE A 214 -8.58 -8.37 10.46
N GLN A 215 -7.69 -8.42 11.45
CA GLN A 215 -7.97 -9.07 12.73
C GLN A 215 -7.89 -8.04 13.85
N LEU A 216 -8.85 -8.10 14.78
CA LEU A 216 -8.75 -7.37 16.04
C LEU A 216 -7.86 -8.18 16.98
N ALA A 217 -6.72 -7.62 17.35
CA ALA A 217 -5.84 -8.20 18.33
C ALA A 217 -6.44 -8.03 19.72
N ALA A 218 -7.28 -8.97 20.13
CA ALA A 218 -7.92 -8.98 21.45
C ALA A 218 -6.93 -9.08 22.62
N THR A 219 -5.66 -9.36 22.35
CA THR A 219 -4.54 -9.33 23.31
C THR A 219 -3.30 -8.83 22.59
N TRP A 220 -3.19 -7.51 22.41
CA TRP A 220 -1.88 -6.91 22.28
C TRP A 220 -1.30 -6.84 23.70
N GLU A 221 -0.30 -7.67 24.01
CA GLU A 221 0.58 -7.37 25.13
C GLU A 221 1.65 -6.42 24.58
N PRO A 222 1.72 -5.15 25.02
CA PRO A 222 2.92 -4.37 24.79
C PRO A 222 4.10 -5.17 25.33
N MET A 223 5.16 -5.30 24.54
CA MET A 223 6.47 -5.61 25.13
C MET A 223 6.67 -4.64 26.31
N PRO A 224 7.04 -5.12 27.52
CA PRO A 224 7.29 -4.22 28.64
C PRO A 224 8.33 -3.17 28.22
N GLY A 225 7.93 -1.90 28.15
CA GLY A 225 8.80 -0.78 27.74
C GLY A 225 8.44 -0.07 26.43
N SER A 226 7.42 -0.52 25.68
CA SER A 226 6.98 0.19 24.46
C SER A 226 6.06 1.36 24.82
N VAL A 227 6.60 2.58 24.81
CA VAL A 227 5.81 3.81 24.87
C VAL A 227 5.20 4.02 23.48
N ARG A 228 3.88 3.96 23.42
CA ARG A 228 3.11 4.23 22.20
C ARG A 228 3.12 5.74 21.96
N GLY A 229 3.50 6.15 20.75
CA GLY A 229 3.24 7.50 20.26
C GLY A 229 1.75 7.69 19.99
N ASP A 230 0.97 7.89 21.05
CA ASP A 230 -0.45 8.20 20.94
C ASP A 230 -0.60 9.68 20.58
N GLN A 231 -0.74 9.98 19.29
CA GLN A 231 -1.12 11.31 18.81
C GLN A 231 -2.60 11.55 19.17
N GLY A 232 -2.84 11.89 20.44
CA GLY A 232 -4.12 12.32 20.94
C GLY A 232 -4.47 13.69 20.38
N TYR A 233 -5.26 13.73 19.30
CA TYR A 233 -6.02 14.91 18.95
C TYR A 233 -7.06 15.17 20.05
N HIS A 234 -6.68 15.97 21.04
CA HIS A 234 -7.62 16.60 21.96
C HIS A 234 -8.45 17.61 21.17
N SER A 235 -9.60 17.19 20.65
CA SER A 235 -10.67 18.11 20.30
C SER A 235 -11.28 18.65 21.60
N GLU A 236 -10.65 19.69 22.16
CA GLU A 236 -11.28 20.57 23.14
C GLU A 236 -12.29 21.47 22.39
N LEU A 237 -13.54 21.04 22.36
CA LEU A 237 -14.68 21.94 22.25
C LEU A 237 -15.06 22.35 23.68
N SER A 238 -14.62 23.54 24.09
CA SER A 238 -15.16 24.25 25.25
C SER A 238 -15.93 25.48 24.79
N ASP A 239 -17.15 25.55 25.33
CA ASP A 239 -18.19 26.61 25.37
C ASP A 239 -18.97 26.98 24.09
#